data_AF-A0A3C1EF17-F1
#
_entry.id   AF-A0A3C1EF17-F1
#
_cell.length_a   1.000
_cell.length_b   1.000
_cell.length_c   1.000
_cell.angle_alpha   90.00
_cell.angle_beta   90.00
_cell.angle_gamma   90.00
#
_symmetry.space_group_name_H-M   'P 1'
#
loop_
_entity.id
_entity.type
_entity.pdbx_description
1 polymer ?
#
loop_
_entity_poly.entity_id
_entity_poly.type
_entity_poly.pdbx_seq_one_letter_code
_entity_poly.pdbx_strand_id
1 'polypeptide(L)'
;RGQVPRDEYELARTGAGFGEVYVSPLHMAMIMSAIASGGAMPRPVLIDRIEDRDGQPLYESSPAKWRDTVLPETANAVVRMMVKTVEMGTSHRTFGTPARTPLLQDMDVAGKTGSLSGWTPRVHFEWFAGVAPVGSPRLALSALVVNDHRWKIKGSYVGKEALNSYFGYPSSLPPMYSKARGTRKWRATPHAVRKGEPAVKAKTKKGGKAAGVRKRRAPGKAVRKKEPVKPVAVTSRSARTGG
;
A
#
# COMPACT_ATOMS: atom_id res chain seq x y z
N ARG A 1 -15.34 -10.55 -18.81
CA ARG A 1 -14.76 -9.34 -19.43
C ARG A 1 -15.32 -8.16 -18.64
N GLY A 2 -14.47 -7.23 -18.15
CA GLY A 2 -14.96 -6.02 -17.50
C GLY A 2 -15.60 -5.09 -18.53
N GLN A 3 -16.72 -4.45 -18.18
CA GLN A 3 -17.28 -3.39 -19.00
C GLN A 3 -16.52 -2.10 -18.74
N VAL A 4 -16.06 -1.42 -19.79
CA VAL A 4 -15.45 -0.10 -19.66
C VAL A 4 -16.59 0.93 -19.63
N PRO A 5 -16.75 1.70 -18.53
CA PRO A 5 -17.80 2.71 -18.47
C PRO A 5 -17.62 3.77 -19.56
N ARG A 6 -18.73 4.23 -20.15
CA ARG A 6 -18.74 5.34 -21.11
C ARG A 6 -18.78 6.70 -20.42
N ASP A 7 -19.37 6.74 -19.23
CA ASP A 7 -19.39 7.94 -18.40
C ASP A 7 -17.98 8.21 -17.84
N GLU A 8 -17.52 9.46 -17.94
CA GLU A 8 -16.14 9.84 -17.55
C GLU A 8 -15.88 9.67 -16.06
N TYR A 9 -16.88 9.93 -15.22
CA TYR A 9 -16.75 9.80 -13.78
C TYR A 9 -16.62 8.32 -13.37
N GLU A 10 -17.48 7.45 -13.92
CA GLU A 10 -17.39 6.02 -13.69
C GLU A 10 -16.13 5.39 -14.30
N LEU A 11 -15.65 5.91 -15.43
CA LEU A 11 -14.36 5.53 -16.00
C LEU A 11 -13.20 5.89 -15.05
N ALA A 12 -13.19 7.10 -14.50
CA ALA A 12 -12.20 7.54 -13.53
C ALA A 12 -12.24 6.70 -12.24
N ARG A 13 -13.44 6.38 -11.74
CA ARG A 13 -13.61 5.48 -10.59
C ARG A 13 -13.07 4.09 -10.86
N THR A 14 -13.42 3.52 -12.01
CA THR A 14 -12.95 2.19 -12.46
C THR A 14 -11.42 2.16 -12.56
N GLY A 15 -10.81 3.20 -13.14
CA GLY A 15 -9.36 3.33 -13.22
C GLY A 15 -8.65 3.42 -11.86
N ALA A 16 -9.34 3.91 -10.84
CA ALA A 16 -8.85 3.94 -9.45
C ALA A 16 -9.20 2.66 -8.65
N GLY A 17 -9.86 1.67 -9.26
CA GLY A 17 -10.28 0.43 -8.63
C GLY A 17 -11.58 0.54 -7.80
N PHE A 18 -12.40 1.56 -8.05
CA PHE A 18 -13.74 1.72 -7.49
C PHE A 18 -14.83 1.40 -8.52
N GLY A 19 -16.04 1.10 -8.05
CA GLY A 19 -17.15 0.71 -8.90
C GLY A 19 -17.26 -0.81 -9.04
N GLU A 20 -17.81 -1.28 -10.16
CA GLU A 20 -18.05 -2.70 -10.45
C GLU A 20 -16.77 -3.41 -10.92
N VAL A 21 -15.70 -3.32 -10.12
CA VAL A 21 -14.39 -3.92 -10.39
C VAL A 21 -14.11 -5.01 -9.35
N TYR A 22 -14.16 -6.27 -9.81
CA TYR A 22 -13.94 -7.44 -8.96
C TYR A 22 -12.75 -8.24 -9.47
N VAL A 23 -11.84 -8.60 -8.57
CA VAL A 23 -10.65 -9.38 -8.88
C VAL A 23 -10.31 -10.30 -7.71
N SER A 24 -10.02 -11.57 -8.01
CA SER A 24 -9.55 -12.52 -6.99
C SER A 24 -8.07 -12.31 -6.69
N PRO A 25 -7.58 -12.68 -5.48
CA PRO A 25 -6.15 -12.65 -5.18
C PRO A 25 -5.31 -13.45 -6.18
N LEU A 26 -5.80 -14.62 -6.63
CA LEU A 26 -5.14 -15.41 -7.66
C LEU A 26 -5.00 -14.62 -8.97
N HIS A 27 -6.07 -14.00 -9.46
CA HIS A 27 -6.01 -13.21 -10.69
C HIS A 27 -5.10 -11.99 -10.54
N MET A 28 -5.06 -11.35 -9.35
CA MET A 28 -4.12 -10.28 -9.07
C MET A 28 -2.66 -10.76 -9.09
N ALA A 29 -2.37 -11.94 -8.53
CA ALA A 29 -1.04 -12.55 -8.62
C ALA A 29 -0.66 -12.87 -10.07
N MET A 30 -1.61 -13.30 -10.91
CA MET A 30 -1.38 -13.51 -12.34
C MET A 30 -1.09 -12.20 -13.09
N ILE A 31 -1.78 -11.11 -12.76
CA ILE A 31 -1.48 -9.77 -13.31
C ILE A 31 -0.05 -9.38 -12.93
N MET A 32 0.34 -9.58 -11.67
CA MET A 32 1.70 -9.32 -11.21
C MET A 32 2.73 -10.18 -11.94
N SER A 33 2.43 -11.46 -12.17
CA SER A 33 3.28 -12.35 -12.94
C SER A 33 3.42 -11.90 -14.39
N ALA A 34 2.35 -11.42 -15.03
CA ALA A 34 2.43 -10.89 -16.39
C ALA A 34 3.34 -9.66 -16.46
N ILE A 35 3.19 -8.72 -15.51
CA ILE A 35 4.04 -7.53 -15.42
C ILE A 35 5.50 -7.91 -15.14
N ALA A 36 5.75 -8.90 -14.29
CA ALA A 36 7.07 -9.43 -14.00
C ALA A 36 7.74 -10.08 -15.22
N SER A 37 6.95 -10.83 -16.02
CA SER A 37 7.39 -11.54 -17.21
C SER A 37 7.37 -10.67 -18.48
N GLY A 38 7.60 -9.37 -18.36
CA GLY A 38 7.69 -8.46 -19.51
C GLY A 38 6.38 -8.29 -20.29
N GLY A 39 5.23 -8.50 -19.66
CA GLY A 39 3.90 -8.41 -20.26
C GLY A 39 3.32 -9.75 -20.72
N ALA A 40 4.13 -10.81 -20.80
CA ALA A 40 3.69 -12.16 -21.16
C ALA A 40 3.10 -12.88 -19.93
N MET A 41 1.78 -13.02 -19.90
CA MET A 41 1.10 -13.71 -18.80
C MET A 41 1.33 -15.23 -18.90
N PRO A 42 1.95 -15.87 -17.89
CA PRO A 42 2.07 -17.33 -17.88
C PRO A 42 0.70 -17.99 -17.66
N ARG A 43 0.55 -19.20 -18.20
CA ARG A 43 -0.60 -20.04 -17.92
C ARG A 43 -0.49 -20.53 -16.46
N PRO A 44 -1.50 -20.29 -15.61
CA PRO A 44 -1.46 -20.77 -14.25
C PRO A 44 -1.59 -22.30 -14.25
N VAL A 45 -0.74 -22.96 -13.47
CA VAL A 45 -0.72 -24.40 -13.30
C VAL A 45 -0.77 -24.67 -11.80
N LEU A 46 -1.63 -25.61 -11.39
CA LEU A 46 -1.74 -26.05 -9.99
C LEU A 46 -1.20 -27.46 -9.78
N ILE A 47 -1.37 -28.33 -10.78
CA ILE A 47 -0.91 -29.72 -10.76
C ILE A 47 0.38 -29.77 -11.56
N ASP A 48 1.47 -30.13 -10.90
CA ASP A 48 2.78 -30.27 -11.56
C ASP A 48 2.90 -31.62 -12.27
N ARG A 49 2.56 -32.71 -11.57
CA ARG A 49 2.65 -34.07 -12.10
C ARG A 49 1.56 -34.97 -11.53
N ILE A 50 1.07 -35.90 -12.35
CA ILE A 50 0.19 -37.01 -11.94
C ILE A 50 0.93 -38.29 -12.28
N GLU A 51 1.02 -39.20 -11.32
CA GLU A 51 1.72 -40.48 -11.45
C GLU A 51 0.74 -41.64 -11.25
N ASP A 52 1.03 -42.78 -11.89
CA ASP A 52 0.38 -44.04 -11.56
C ASP A 52 0.97 -44.67 -10.29
N ARG A 53 0.54 -45.90 -9.97
CA ARG A 53 1.01 -46.62 -8.77
C ARG A 53 2.48 -47.03 -8.85
N ASP A 54 3.02 -47.09 -10.06
CA ASP A 54 4.39 -47.51 -10.34
C ASP A 54 5.33 -46.28 -10.50
N GLY A 55 4.82 -45.07 -10.25
CA GLY A 55 5.57 -43.81 -10.33
C GLY A 55 5.74 -43.29 -11.76
N GLN A 56 5.07 -43.88 -12.76
CA GLN A 56 5.15 -43.41 -14.14
C GLN A 56 4.28 -42.16 -14.34
N PRO A 57 4.80 -41.12 -15.01
CA PRO A 57 4.06 -39.89 -15.23
C PRO A 57 2.90 -40.12 -16.22
N LEU A 58 1.68 -39.91 -15.75
CA LEU A 58 0.47 -39.85 -16.58
C LEU A 58 0.21 -38.44 -17.12
N TYR A 59 0.70 -37.43 -16.41
CA TYR A 59 0.64 -36.03 -16.79
C TYR A 59 1.81 -35.29 -16.16
N GLU A 60 2.41 -34.37 -16.90
CA GLU A 60 3.42 -33.44 -16.40
C GLU A 60 3.15 -32.05 -16.98
N SER A 61 3.25 -31.05 -16.12
CA SER A 61 2.96 -29.68 -16.50
C SER A 61 4.13 -29.08 -17.27
N SER A 62 3.82 -28.35 -18.35
CA SER A 62 4.84 -27.60 -19.09
C SER A 62 4.56 -26.10 -18.92
N PRO A 63 5.58 -25.30 -18.52
CA PRO A 63 5.47 -23.85 -18.57
C PRO A 63 5.04 -23.39 -19.96
N ALA A 64 4.00 -22.55 -20.01
CA ALA A 64 3.47 -22.04 -21.26
C ALA A 64 2.98 -20.60 -21.08
N LYS A 65 3.11 -19.79 -22.14
CA LYS A 65 2.50 -18.47 -22.20
C LYS A 65 1.00 -18.60 -22.43
N TRP A 66 0.18 -17.88 -21.68
CA TRP A 66 -1.26 -17.81 -21.93
C TRP A 66 -1.60 -16.72 -22.95
N ARG A 67 -1.12 -15.48 -22.72
CA ARG A 67 -1.34 -14.34 -23.62
C ARG A 67 -0.36 -13.21 -23.33
N ASP A 68 -0.20 -12.32 -24.30
CA ASP A 68 0.47 -11.03 -24.08
C ASP A 68 -0.55 -10.01 -23.55
N THR A 69 -0.19 -9.25 -22.51
CA THR A 69 -1.08 -8.29 -21.85
C THR A 69 -0.70 -6.84 -22.13
N VAL A 70 0.60 -6.55 -22.10
CA VAL A 70 1.19 -5.24 -22.40
C VAL A 70 2.53 -5.43 -23.10
N LEU A 71 3.05 -4.37 -23.70
CA LEU A 71 4.40 -4.38 -24.29
C LEU A 71 5.48 -4.50 -23.21
N PRO A 72 6.64 -5.11 -23.50
CA PRO A 72 7.75 -5.24 -22.56
C PRO A 72 8.21 -3.90 -21.97
N GLU A 73 8.24 -2.83 -22.76
CA GLU A 73 8.64 -1.49 -22.33
C GLU A 73 7.66 -0.93 -21.29
N THR A 74 6.36 -1.20 -21.49
CA THR A 74 5.29 -0.81 -20.56
C THR A 74 5.39 -1.60 -19.27
N ALA A 75 5.55 -2.92 -19.34
CA ALA A 75 5.73 -3.77 -18.17
C ALA A 75 6.94 -3.30 -17.33
N ASN A 76 8.08 -3.06 -17.98
CA ASN A 76 9.29 -2.57 -17.34
C ASN A 76 9.10 -1.18 -16.70
N ALA A 77 8.40 -0.27 -17.37
CA ALA A 77 8.08 1.04 -16.79
C ALA A 77 7.19 0.91 -15.54
N VAL A 78 6.17 0.05 -15.60
CA VAL A 78 5.28 -0.22 -14.46
C VAL A 78 6.05 -0.81 -13.28
N VAL A 79 6.91 -1.81 -13.49
CA VAL A 79 7.73 -2.40 -12.42
C VAL A 79 8.61 -1.34 -11.75
N ARG A 80 9.28 -0.48 -12.52
CA ARG A 80 10.10 0.61 -11.96
C ARG A 80 9.29 1.60 -11.11
N MET A 81 8.07 1.94 -11.53
CA MET A 81 7.18 2.78 -10.73
C MET A 81 6.73 2.06 -9.44
N MET A 82 6.51 0.75 -9.51
CA MET A 82 6.12 -0.06 -8.36
C MET A 82 7.24 -0.22 -7.33
N VAL A 83 8.51 -0.21 -7.73
CA VAL A 83 9.65 -0.14 -6.79
C VAL A 83 9.53 1.11 -5.90
N LYS A 84 9.16 2.26 -6.47
CA LYS A 84 8.99 3.51 -5.71
C LYS A 84 7.89 3.42 -4.65
N THR A 85 6.88 2.57 -4.83
CA THR A 85 5.86 2.32 -3.80
C THR A 85 6.46 1.70 -2.54
N VAL A 86 7.48 0.86 -2.69
CA VAL A 86 8.20 0.20 -1.60
C VAL A 86 9.28 1.11 -1.03
N GLU A 87 10.09 1.76 -1.86
CA GLU A 87 11.22 2.59 -1.41
C GLU A 87 10.79 3.88 -0.71
N MET A 88 9.72 4.52 -1.18
CA MET A 88 9.35 5.86 -0.71
C MET A 88 7.83 6.11 -0.66
N GLY A 89 7.02 5.16 -1.11
CA GLY A 89 5.58 5.31 -1.22
C GLY A 89 4.78 4.71 -0.06
N THR A 90 3.58 4.25 -0.38
CA THR A 90 2.58 3.77 0.60
C THR A 90 3.03 2.52 1.38
N SER A 91 3.97 1.75 0.83
CA SER A 91 4.52 0.54 1.46
C SER A 91 5.82 0.79 2.23
N HIS A 92 6.47 1.95 2.07
CA HIS A 92 7.76 2.25 2.69
C HIS A 92 7.77 2.11 4.21
N ARG A 93 6.69 2.48 4.90
CA ARG A 93 6.63 2.29 6.36
C ARG A 93 6.61 0.82 6.79
N THR A 94 6.12 -0.07 5.94
CA THR A 94 6.02 -1.50 6.23
C THR A 94 7.32 -2.23 5.87
N PHE A 95 7.87 -1.90 4.71
CA PHE A 95 9.13 -2.46 4.20
C PHE A 95 10.36 -1.84 4.84
N GLY A 96 10.27 -0.61 5.33
CA GLY A 96 11.37 0.09 5.96
C GLY A 96 12.51 0.38 4.98
N THR A 97 13.71 0.40 5.52
CA THR A 97 14.95 0.61 4.77
C THR A 97 15.72 -0.71 4.71
N PRO A 98 16.68 -0.87 3.78
CA PRO A 98 17.58 -2.03 3.75
C PRO A 98 18.27 -2.32 5.08
N ALA A 99 18.58 -1.28 5.87
CA ALA A 99 19.15 -1.44 7.21
C ALA A 99 18.21 -2.14 8.22
N ARG A 100 16.89 -2.10 7.98
CA ARG A 100 15.85 -2.68 8.87
C ARG A 100 15.19 -3.92 8.29
N THR A 101 15.40 -4.21 7.03
CA THR A 101 14.72 -5.30 6.32
C THR A 101 15.74 -5.95 5.40
N PRO A 102 16.38 -7.05 5.86
CA PRO A 102 17.50 -7.69 5.18
C PRO A 102 17.24 -8.05 3.73
N LEU A 103 16.02 -8.49 3.39
CA LEU A 103 15.67 -8.81 2.00
C LEU A 103 15.91 -7.65 1.02
N LEU A 104 15.78 -6.40 1.47
CA LEU A 104 15.98 -5.22 0.64
C LEU A 104 17.46 -4.86 0.45
N GLN A 105 18.38 -5.58 1.11
CA GLN A 105 19.82 -5.48 0.84
C GLN A 105 20.21 -6.31 -0.39
N ASP A 106 19.51 -7.41 -0.61
CA ASP A 106 19.86 -8.41 -1.61
C ASP A 106 19.00 -8.32 -2.87
N MET A 107 17.80 -7.74 -2.78
CA MET A 107 16.89 -7.60 -3.91
C MET A 107 15.96 -6.39 -3.83
N ASP A 108 15.63 -5.87 -5.01
CA ASP A 108 14.56 -4.90 -5.17
C ASP A 108 13.20 -5.60 -5.14
N VAL A 109 12.23 -4.96 -4.47
CA VAL A 109 10.83 -5.39 -4.43
C VAL A 109 9.97 -4.32 -5.10
N ALA A 110 9.18 -4.75 -6.08
CA ALA A 110 8.15 -3.92 -6.68
C ALA A 110 6.78 -4.30 -6.12
N GLY A 111 5.97 -3.32 -5.73
CA GLY A 111 4.64 -3.60 -5.21
C GLY A 111 3.65 -2.46 -5.38
N LYS A 112 2.37 -2.78 -5.21
CA LYS A 112 1.27 -1.82 -5.21
C LYS A 112 0.31 -2.14 -4.08
N THR A 113 -0.18 -1.09 -3.43
CA THR A 113 -1.18 -1.17 -2.37
C THR A 113 -2.59 -0.88 -2.89
N GLY A 114 -3.58 -1.44 -2.21
CA GLY A 114 -4.99 -1.08 -2.37
C GLY A 114 -5.68 -1.08 -1.01
N SER A 115 -6.62 -0.16 -0.83
CA SER A 115 -7.44 -0.08 0.38
C SER A 115 -8.88 0.20 -0.01
N LEU A 116 -9.81 -0.63 0.42
CA LEU A 116 -11.23 -0.47 0.13
C LEU A 116 -12.04 -0.69 1.42
N SER A 117 -13.01 0.18 1.65
CA SER A 117 -13.83 0.15 2.86
C SER A 117 -15.30 0.29 2.48
N GLY A 118 -16.15 -0.51 3.09
CA GLY A 118 -17.58 -0.52 2.76
C GLY A 118 -18.28 -1.72 3.36
N TRP A 119 -19.44 -2.06 2.78
CA TRP A 119 -20.29 -3.20 3.16
C TRP A 119 -20.88 -3.12 4.57
N THR A 120 -21.86 -3.98 4.83
CA THR A 120 -22.53 -4.12 6.13
C THR A 120 -22.48 -5.59 6.55
N PRO A 121 -21.83 -5.94 7.69
CA PRO A 121 -21.08 -5.04 8.57
C PRO A 121 -19.86 -4.43 7.87
N ARG A 122 -19.42 -3.26 8.35
CA ARG A 122 -18.33 -2.52 7.72
C ARG A 122 -17.02 -3.28 7.83
N VAL A 123 -16.42 -3.58 6.69
CA VAL A 123 -15.12 -4.25 6.57
C VAL A 123 -14.10 -3.39 5.82
N HIS A 124 -12.83 -3.68 6.07
CA HIS A 124 -11.68 -2.97 5.53
C HIS A 124 -10.76 -3.93 4.80
N PHE A 125 -10.84 -3.92 3.47
CA PHE A 125 -9.95 -4.68 2.60
C PHE A 125 -8.62 -3.95 2.46
N GLU A 126 -7.54 -4.67 2.73
CA GLU A 126 -6.16 -4.24 2.55
C GLU A 126 -5.46 -5.17 1.57
N TRP A 127 -5.03 -4.60 0.45
CA TRP A 127 -4.37 -5.32 -0.63
C TRP A 127 -2.90 -4.95 -0.72
N PHE A 128 -2.10 -5.96 -1.06
CA PHE A 128 -0.78 -5.76 -1.62
C PHE A 128 -0.56 -6.76 -2.74
N ALA A 129 -0.05 -6.27 -3.87
CA ALA A 129 0.36 -7.11 -4.98
C ALA A 129 1.81 -6.75 -5.32
N GLY A 130 2.67 -7.73 -5.50
CA GLY A 130 4.09 -7.47 -5.65
C GLY A 130 4.86 -8.56 -6.38
N VAL A 131 6.09 -8.21 -6.75
CA VAL A 131 7.05 -9.08 -7.40
C VAL A 131 8.45 -8.85 -6.82
N ALA A 132 9.20 -9.94 -6.66
CA ALA A 132 10.62 -9.89 -6.33
C ALA A 132 11.37 -11.13 -6.85
N PRO A 133 12.70 -11.03 -7.05
CA PRO A 133 13.46 -9.79 -7.25
C PRO A 133 12.99 -9.01 -8.49
N VAL A 134 13.23 -7.70 -8.52
CA VAL A 134 13.16 -6.97 -9.80
C VAL A 134 14.38 -7.36 -10.66
N GLY A 135 14.20 -7.45 -11.99
CA GLY A 135 15.23 -7.86 -12.94
C GLY A 135 15.29 -9.35 -13.20
N SER A 136 15.20 -10.17 -12.14
CA SER A 136 15.08 -11.63 -12.24
C SER A 136 13.94 -12.16 -11.37
N PRO A 137 12.66 -11.90 -11.73
CA PRO A 137 11.51 -12.26 -10.90
C PRO A 137 11.44 -13.75 -10.57
N ARG A 138 11.29 -14.06 -9.28
CA ARG A 138 11.13 -15.43 -8.77
C ARG A 138 9.82 -15.67 -8.06
N LEU A 139 9.14 -14.60 -7.63
CA LEU A 139 7.83 -14.67 -6.98
C LEU A 139 6.99 -13.46 -7.38
N ALA A 140 5.79 -13.73 -7.89
CA ALA A 140 4.69 -12.77 -7.98
C ALA A 140 3.61 -13.17 -6.97
N LEU A 141 3.11 -12.23 -6.17
CA LEU A 141 2.18 -12.51 -5.09
C LEU A 141 1.07 -11.48 -4.98
N SER A 142 -0.04 -11.90 -4.39
CA SER A 142 -1.10 -11.01 -3.91
C SER A 142 -1.50 -11.41 -2.50
N ALA A 143 -1.59 -10.42 -1.61
CA ALA A 143 -2.08 -10.54 -0.26
C ALA A 143 -3.34 -9.70 -0.10
N LEU A 144 -4.41 -10.33 0.38
CA LEU A 144 -5.66 -9.68 0.75
C LEU A 144 -5.92 -9.93 2.23
N VAL A 145 -6.11 -8.86 2.99
CA VAL A 145 -6.54 -8.93 4.38
C VAL A 145 -7.89 -8.25 4.51
N VAL A 146 -8.88 -8.97 5.06
CA VAL A 146 -10.19 -8.42 5.40
C VAL A 146 -10.18 -8.10 6.88
N ASN A 147 -10.11 -6.82 7.21
CA ASN A 147 -10.08 -6.35 8.59
C ASN A 147 -11.48 -5.94 9.05
N ASP A 148 -11.74 -6.13 10.34
CA ASP A 148 -12.90 -5.57 11.01
C ASP A 148 -12.67 -4.10 11.40
N HIS A 149 -13.59 -3.52 12.19
CA HIS A 149 -13.53 -2.13 12.63
C HIS A 149 -12.59 -1.90 13.83
N ARG A 150 -12.06 -2.96 14.45
CA ARG A 150 -11.24 -2.85 15.65
C ARG A 150 -9.80 -2.60 15.23
N TRP A 151 -9.19 -3.57 14.57
CA TRP A 151 -7.74 -3.62 14.34
C TRP A 151 -7.45 -3.82 12.86
N LYS A 152 -6.31 -3.30 12.38
CA LYS A 152 -5.97 -3.30 10.96
C LYS A 152 -4.57 -3.83 10.71
N ILE A 153 -4.49 -4.93 9.97
CA ILE A 153 -3.27 -5.46 9.38
C ILE A 153 -3.21 -4.98 7.93
N LYS A 154 -2.07 -4.39 7.54
CA LYS A 154 -1.85 -3.96 6.16
C LYS A 154 -1.54 -5.15 5.28
N GLY A 155 -2.07 -5.16 4.05
CA GLY A 155 -1.73 -6.16 3.04
C GLY A 155 -0.23 -6.16 2.74
N SER A 156 0.41 -4.99 2.77
CA SER A 156 1.86 -4.86 2.57
C SER A 156 2.69 -5.58 3.64
N TYR A 157 2.15 -5.76 4.85
CA TYR A 157 2.85 -6.50 5.90
C TYR A 157 2.81 -7.99 5.58
N VAL A 158 1.62 -8.52 5.28
CA VAL A 158 1.46 -9.92 4.87
C VAL A 158 2.28 -10.24 3.61
N GLY A 159 2.28 -9.35 2.62
CA GLY A 159 3.11 -9.49 1.43
C GLY A 159 4.61 -9.50 1.72
N LYS A 160 5.08 -8.67 2.66
CA LYS A 160 6.47 -8.67 3.11
C LYS A 160 6.84 -9.96 3.85
N GLU A 161 5.97 -10.47 4.71
CA GLU A 161 6.20 -11.73 5.41
C GLU A 161 6.20 -12.93 4.45
N ALA A 162 5.37 -12.92 3.41
CA ALA A 162 5.41 -13.93 2.36
C ALA A 162 6.75 -13.90 1.59
N LEU A 163 7.27 -12.71 1.28
CA LEU A 163 8.60 -12.55 0.68
C LEU A 163 9.71 -13.05 1.59
N ASN A 164 9.69 -12.67 2.87
CA ASN A 164 10.65 -13.16 3.86
C ASN A 164 10.65 -14.70 3.90
N SER A 165 9.47 -15.31 4.03
CA SER A 165 9.34 -16.76 4.10
C SER A 165 9.83 -17.46 2.84
N TYR A 166 9.51 -16.93 1.65
CA TYR A 166 9.91 -17.56 0.39
C TYR A 166 11.41 -17.47 0.12
N PHE A 167 12.04 -16.34 0.46
CA PHE A 167 13.47 -16.12 0.23
C PHE A 167 14.36 -16.47 1.43
N GLY A 168 13.79 -16.98 2.53
CA GLY A 168 14.55 -17.45 3.69
C GLY A 168 15.05 -16.34 4.63
N TYR A 169 14.38 -15.18 4.67
CA TYR A 169 14.69 -14.12 5.64
C TYR A 169 13.88 -14.24 6.92
N PRO A 170 14.38 -13.71 8.06
CA PRO A 170 13.64 -13.70 9.31
C PRO A 170 12.29 -12.97 9.20
N SER A 171 11.28 -13.51 9.87
CA SER A 171 9.99 -12.83 10.01
C SER A 171 10.15 -11.47 10.70
N SER A 172 9.36 -10.50 10.27
CA SER A 172 9.32 -9.21 10.98
C SER A 172 8.49 -9.32 12.23
N LEU A 173 8.82 -8.50 13.23
CA LEU A 173 7.93 -8.29 14.36
C LEU A 173 6.52 -7.90 13.87
N PRO A 174 5.46 -8.42 14.52
CA PRO A 174 4.10 -8.03 14.18
C PRO A 174 3.96 -6.51 14.30
N PRO A 175 3.22 -5.87 13.39
CA PRO A 175 3.05 -4.42 13.43
C PRO A 175 2.40 -4.04 14.76
N MET A 176 2.92 -3.00 15.42
CA MET A 176 2.24 -2.45 16.60
C MET A 176 0.82 -2.02 16.20
N TYR A 177 -0.18 -2.59 16.87
CA TYR A 177 -1.59 -2.27 16.65
C TYR A 177 -1.87 -0.80 16.98
N SER A 178 -2.00 0.05 15.96
CA SER A 178 -2.60 1.36 16.17
C SER A 178 -4.12 1.17 16.27
N LYS A 179 -4.75 1.55 17.39
CA LYS A 179 -6.21 1.68 17.46
C LYS A 179 -6.68 2.44 16.21
N ALA A 180 -7.67 1.91 15.50
CA ALA A 180 -8.36 2.68 14.46
C ALA A 180 -8.68 4.07 15.05
N ARG A 181 -8.30 5.16 14.35
CA ARG A 181 -8.48 6.52 14.88
C ARG A 181 -9.92 6.65 15.34
N GLY A 182 -10.09 6.89 16.65
CA GLY A 182 -11.36 6.76 17.33
C GLY A 182 -12.48 7.52 16.65
N THR A 183 -13.69 6.97 16.75
CA THR A 183 -14.94 7.65 16.46
C THR A 183 -14.87 9.08 17.02
N ARG A 184 -14.99 10.08 16.15
CA ARG A 184 -15.20 11.47 16.55
C ARG A 184 -16.33 11.44 17.60
N LYS A 185 -16.04 11.85 18.85
CA LYS A 185 -17.07 11.95 19.89
C LYS A 185 -18.22 12.77 19.31
N TRP A 186 -19.35 12.12 19.06
CA TRP A 186 -20.59 12.82 18.76
C TRP A 186 -20.90 13.68 19.99
N ARG A 187 -20.68 14.99 19.90
CA ARG A 187 -21.25 15.92 20.87
C ARG A 187 -22.75 15.88 20.63
N ALA A 188 -23.49 15.27 21.54
CA ALA A 188 -24.93 15.44 21.58
C ALA A 188 -25.22 16.95 21.70
N THR A 189 -25.88 17.49 20.69
CA THR A 189 -26.52 18.81 20.78
C THR A 189 -27.61 18.68 21.84
N PRO A 190 -27.61 19.48 22.93
CA PRO A 190 -28.71 19.43 23.88
C PRO A 190 -29.97 19.91 23.17
N HIS A 191 -31.00 19.07 23.13
CA HIS A 191 -32.34 19.50 22.76
C HIS A 191 -32.78 20.60 23.73
N ALA A 192 -33.01 21.80 23.19
CA ALA A 192 -33.62 22.88 23.93
C ALA A 192 -35.04 22.48 24.31
N VAL A 193 -35.25 22.25 25.61
CA VAL A 193 -36.59 22.14 26.20
C VAL A 193 -37.25 23.51 26.05
N ARG A 194 -38.27 23.60 25.18
CA ARG A 194 -39.20 24.72 25.16
C ARG A 194 -39.97 24.71 26.49
N LYS A 195 -39.74 25.74 27.32
CA LYS A 195 -40.61 26.09 28.45
C LYS A 195 -41.04 27.55 28.29
N GLY A 196 -42.36 27.74 28.21
CA GLY A 196 -43.11 28.88 28.75
C GLY A 196 -42.95 30.24 28.07
N GLU A 197 -44.07 30.77 27.59
CA GLU A 197 -44.26 32.18 27.23
C GLU A 197 -43.89 33.16 28.37
N PRO A 198 -43.56 34.42 28.03
CA PRO A 198 -42.99 35.36 29.00
C PRO A 198 -44.05 36.12 29.81
N ALA A 199 -43.83 36.20 31.13
CA ALA A 199 -44.43 37.24 31.97
C ALA A 199 -43.61 38.54 31.87
N VAL A 200 -44.31 39.66 31.75
CA VAL A 200 -43.77 41.02 31.53
C VAL A 200 -43.53 41.76 32.85
N LYS A 201 -42.55 42.70 32.83
CA LYS A 201 -42.20 43.81 33.76
C LYS A 201 -41.03 43.48 34.72
N ALA A 202 -40.06 44.35 35.03
CA ALA A 202 -39.91 45.80 34.89
C ALA A 202 -38.42 46.23 34.76
N LYS A 203 -38.22 47.48 34.32
CA LYS A 203 -36.95 48.18 34.06
C LYS A 203 -36.08 48.40 35.32
N THR A 204 -34.75 48.38 35.13
CA THR A 204 -33.85 49.41 35.68
C THR A 204 -32.56 49.55 34.88
N LYS A 205 -32.22 50.80 34.52
CA LYS A 205 -30.99 51.27 33.88
C LYS A 205 -29.88 51.48 34.93
N LYS A 206 -28.63 51.20 34.54
CA LYS A 206 -27.34 51.89 34.84
C LYS A 206 -26.26 51.04 34.15
N GLY A 207 -25.36 51.48 33.28
CA GLY A 207 -24.65 52.74 33.12
C GLY A 207 -23.15 52.44 33.25
N GLY A 208 -22.32 52.70 32.21
CA GLY A 208 -20.85 52.63 32.33
C GLY A 208 -20.09 52.26 31.05
N LYS A 209 -19.31 53.21 30.54
CA LYS A 209 -18.46 53.15 29.32
C LYS A 209 -16.99 52.77 29.64
N ALA A 210 -16.27 52.49 28.55
CA ALA A 210 -14.83 52.74 28.27
C ALA A 210 -13.83 51.63 28.66
N ALA A 211 -12.63 51.48 28.06
CA ALA A 211 -12.04 51.76 26.74
C ALA A 211 -10.55 51.33 26.82
N GLY A 212 -9.93 50.90 25.72
CA GLY A 212 -8.46 50.82 25.54
C GLY A 212 -7.78 49.56 26.12
N VAL A 213 -6.65 49.04 25.65
CA VAL A 213 -5.52 49.62 24.90
C VAL A 213 -4.74 48.50 24.15
N ARG A 214 -4.20 48.83 22.97
CA ARG A 214 -3.21 48.06 22.17
C ARG A 214 -1.78 48.12 22.74
N LYS A 215 -0.95 47.09 22.47
CA LYS A 215 0.52 47.15 22.16
C LYS A 215 0.93 45.78 21.56
N ARG A 216 1.32 45.62 20.28
CA ARG A 216 2.67 45.76 19.63
C ARG A 216 3.81 45.18 20.50
N ARG A 217 4.77 44.35 20.06
CA ARG A 217 5.52 44.12 18.78
C ARG A 217 6.31 42.79 18.86
N ALA A 218 6.73 42.22 17.72
CA ALA A 218 7.69 41.09 17.52
C ALA A 218 9.18 41.57 17.53
N PRO A 219 10.24 40.85 17.06
CA PRO A 219 10.44 39.45 16.61
C PRO A 219 11.79 38.79 17.06
N GLY A 220 12.10 37.56 16.61
CA GLY A 220 13.46 36.98 16.68
C GLY A 220 13.67 35.72 15.83
N LYS A 221 14.51 35.82 14.78
CA LYS A 221 14.95 34.74 13.87
C LYS A 221 16.19 34.00 14.41
N ALA A 222 16.37 32.73 14.05
CA ALA A 222 17.69 32.19 13.70
C ALA A 222 17.57 30.96 12.79
N VAL A 223 18.14 31.08 11.59
CA VAL A 223 18.32 30.03 10.57
C VAL A 223 19.77 29.56 10.68
N ARG A 224 20.05 28.25 10.73
CA ARG A 224 21.40 27.69 10.57
C ARG A 224 21.53 26.99 9.21
N LYS A 225 22.46 27.49 8.40
CA LYS A 225 22.97 26.84 7.17
C LYS A 225 23.84 25.63 7.53
N LYS A 226 23.84 24.59 6.70
CA LYS A 226 24.85 23.52 6.68
C LYS A 226 25.50 23.49 5.29
N GLU A 227 26.82 23.46 5.26
CA GLU A 227 27.67 23.28 4.07
C GLU A 227 27.80 21.79 3.67
N PRO A 228 28.17 21.50 2.41
CA PRO A 228 28.23 20.13 1.87
C PRO A 228 29.59 19.46 2.10
N VAL A 229 29.55 18.14 2.29
CA VAL A 229 30.72 17.24 2.41
C VAL A 229 31.06 16.66 1.02
N LYS A 230 32.35 16.66 0.66
CA LYS A 230 32.90 16.13 -0.60
C LYS A 230 32.99 14.58 -0.60
N PRO A 231 32.93 13.90 -1.76
CA PRO A 231 33.04 12.45 -1.86
C PRO A 231 34.50 11.96 -1.82
N VAL A 232 34.70 10.79 -1.19
CA VAL A 232 35.95 10.03 -1.17
C VAL A 232 35.91 8.98 -2.28
N ALA A 233 36.98 8.93 -3.08
CA ALA A 233 37.18 7.98 -4.17
C ALA A 233 37.46 6.56 -3.62
N VAL A 234 36.86 5.55 -4.26
CA VAL A 234 37.21 4.13 -4.04
C VAL A 234 37.91 3.62 -5.29
N THR A 235 39.14 3.15 -5.10
CA THR A 235 40.00 2.55 -6.11
C THR A 235 39.64 1.09 -6.33
N SER A 236 39.58 0.70 -7.60
CA SER A 236 39.41 -0.67 -8.08
C SER A 236 40.67 -1.52 -7.84
N ARG A 237 40.52 -2.72 -7.29
CA ARG A 237 41.50 -3.82 -7.46
C ARG A 237 40.83 -5.00 -8.14
N SER A 238 41.29 -5.29 -9.35
CA SER A 238 41.01 -6.55 -10.04
C SER A 238 41.85 -7.67 -9.41
N ALA A 239 41.25 -8.81 -9.12
CA ALA A 239 41.97 -10.04 -8.81
C ALA A 239 41.64 -11.10 -9.87
N ARG A 240 42.72 -11.48 -10.55
CA ARG A 240 42.92 -12.63 -11.43
C ARG A 240 42.51 -13.92 -10.72
N THR A 241 41.80 -14.82 -11.40
CA THR A 241 41.95 -16.28 -11.21
C THR A 241 41.83 -16.96 -12.57
N GLY A 242 42.92 -17.61 -12.97
CA GLY A 242 42.93 -18.70 -13.93
C GLY A 242 43.26 -19.97 -13.15
N GLY A 243 42.62 -21.06 -13.57
CA GLY A 243 42.69 -22.41 -13.03
C GLY A 243 41.65 -23.24 -13.76
#